data_AF-A0A397SHL9-F1
#
_entry.id   AF-A0A397SHL9-F1
#
_cell.length_a   1.000
_cell.length_b   1.000
_cell.length_c   1.000
_cell.angle_alpha   90.00
_cell.angle_beta   90.00
_cell.angle_gamma   90.00
#
_symmetry.space_group_name_H-M   'P 1'
#
loop_
_entity.id
_entity.type
_entity.pdbx_description
1 polymer ?
#
loop_
_entity_poly.entity_id
_entity_poly.type
_entity_poly.pdbx_seq_one_letter_code
_entity_poly.pdbx_strand_id
1 'polypeptide(L)'
;MTNNINRRGDERILAKSIFLPSDIIEEIFLYLEKEYSTNPSQLHRIIYSFTWINRNWCQNTIPYLWHKPFYSRRPSNNNKKLRNSNKKIIETLLMSMNEKERKELSMAGFNLPERGKFGSIFDYASFIKELDYFEMFNSIIDWLLEYHLHITNENIRQEYFYQRNIGNNMTGFDDNNIDGLIHLIAFSLMKMFKNHNVQIINLKLIPYNINDYIRDDNCYLLFVDQNYFKCLIENLKYLEVDTGFCDYIFLTSLSKICKNLKYLHTFKDNIRITTNNIKSQAIILNYLISSQRNLESLKLSGYTWYPTLMNESILTQINSLKILELNEIDFKSQQQQKLNSTLDIIKLCINLESLTISWCWGLGGGGSGGNYHNIQNFINNSQFPKLSNVIIKGLCPVALRKWAEAYN
;
A
#
# COMPACT_ATOMS: atom_id res chain seq x y z
N MET A 1 -47.19 -57.31 37.43
CA MET A 1 -48.23 -56.76 36.54
C MET A 1 -47.54 -55.99 35.44
N THR A 2 -47.76 -56.47 34.22
CA THR A 2 -47.25 -56.01 32.93
C THR A 2 -47.80 -54.64 32.51
N ASN A 3 -46.96 -53.84 31.84
CA ASN A 3 -47.26 -52.99 30.68
C ASN A 3 -45.90 -52.47 30.16
N ASN A 4 -45.28 -53.00 29.08
CA ASN A 4 -45.50 -52.69 27.65
C ASN A 4 -45.69 -51.18 27.37
N ILE A 5 -45.08 -50.50 26.39
CA ILE A 5 -44.23 -50.83 25.24
C ILE A 5 -43.79 -49.48 24.61
N ASN A 6 -42.57 -49.44 24.06
CA ASN A 6 -42.07 -48.65 22.90
C ASN A 6 -41.76 -47.12 22.92
N ARG A 7 -40.53 -46.89 22.44
CA ARG A 7 -40.08 -45.95 21.38
C ARG A 7 -39.91 -44.46 21.72
N ARG A 8 -38.64 -44.09 21.85
CA ARG A 8 -37.87 -43.20 20.93
C ARG A 8 -36.40 -43.53 21.24
N GLY A 9 -35.69 -44.28 20.41
CA GLY A 9 -35.23 -43.77 19.13
C GLY A 9 -34.09 -42.77 19.40
N ASP A 10 -33.02 -43.22 20.06
CA ASP A 10 -31.77 -42.48 20.21
C ASP A 10 -31.04 -42.47 18.86
N GLU A 11 -31.63 -41.80 17.88
CA GLU A 11 -30.91 -41.29 16.72
C GLU A 11 -30.12 -40.07 17.19
N ARG A 12 -28.99 -40.32 17.86
CA ARG A 12 -27.87 -39.40 17.79
C ARG A 12 -27.39 -39.42 16.34
N ILE A 13 -28.04 -38.63 15.50
CA ILE A 13 -27.42 -38.09 14.30
C ILE A 13 -26.23 -37.30 14.83
N LEU A 14 -25.08 -37.98 14.94
CA LEU A 14 -23.77 -37.37 14.83
C LEU A 14 -23.84 -36.63 13.50
N ALA A 15 -24.25 -35.36 13.54
CA ALA A 15 -24.05 -34.45 12.44
C ALA A 15 -22.53 -34.50 12.22
N LYS A 16 -22.10 -35.29 11.23
CA LYS A 16 -20.73 -35.24 10.72
C LYS A 16 -20.50 -33.78 10.46
N SER A 17 -19.69 -33.14 11.30
CA SER A 17 -19.32 -31.75 11.11
C SER A 17 -18.81 -31.67 9.68
N ILE A 18 -19.53 -30.96 8.81
CA ILE A 18 -19.16 -30.83 7.41
C ILE A 18 -17.79 -30.14 7.42
N PHE A 19 -16.75 -30.93 7.21
CA PHE A 19 -15.38 -30.48 7.15
C PHE A 19 -15.13 -30.07 5.71
N LEU A 20 -15.11 -28.77 5.44
CA LEU A 20 -14.71 -28.25 4.15
C LEU A 20 -13.18 -28.26 4.06
N PRO A 21 -12.59 -28.81 2.99
CA PRO A 21 -11.17 -28.68 2.70
C PRO A 21 -10.74 -27.20 2.66
N SER A 22 -9.48 -26.92 3.01
CA SER A 22 -8.94 -25.55 3.08
C SER A 22 -9.00 -24.80 1.75
N ASP A 23 -8.77 -25.49 0.64
CA ASP A 23 -8.87 -24.97 -0.73
C ASP A 23 -10.29 -24.47 -1.05
N ILE A 24 -11.32 -25.18 -0.58
CA ILE A 24 -12.71 -24.73 -0.75
C ILE A 24 -13.01 -23.51 0.11
N ILE A 25 -12.48 -23.45 1.34
CA ILE A 25 -12.64 -22.28 2.21
C ILE A 25 -11.94 -21.05 1.59
N GLU A 26 -10.76 -21.23 1.01
CA GLU A 26 -10.03 -20.18 0.30
C GLU A 26 -10.83 -19.67 -0.92
N GLU A 27 -11.43 -20.56 -1.71
CA GLU A 27 -12.28 -20.18 -2.84
C GLU A 27 -13.51 -19.37 -2.38
N ILE A 28 -14.10 -19.73 -1.24
CA ILE A 28 -15.19 -18.95 -0.63
C ILE A 28 -14.70 -17.54 -0.25
N PHE A 29 -13.51 -17.40 0.33
CA PHE A 29 -12.96 -16.09 0.68
C PHE A 29 -12.71 -15.24 -0.57
N LEU A 30 -12.15 -15.83 -1.63
CA LEU A 30 -11.93 -15.14 -2.91
C LEU A 30 -13.25 -14.68 -3.55
N TYR A 31 -14.29 -15.50 -3.49
CA TYR A 31 -15.62 -15.12 -3.96
C TYR A 31 -16.17 -13.91 -3.18
N LEU A 32 -16.10 -13.95 -1.85
CA LEU A 32 -16.56 -12.86 -0.99
C LEU A 32 -15.76 -11.58 -1.22
N GLU A 33 -14.45 -11.68 -1.42
CA GLU A 33 -13.59 -10.53 -1.70
C GLU A 33 -14.01 -9.81 -2.99
N LYS A 34 -14.40 -10.57 -4.01
CA LYS A 34 -14.96 -10.02 -5.25
C LYS A 34 -16.32 -9.36 -5.03
N GLU A 35 -17.23 -10.04 -4.34
CA GLU A 35 -18.60 -9.56 -4.07
C GLU A 35 -18.59 -8.26 -3.25
N TYR A 36 -17.74 -8.18 -2.23
CA TYR A 36 -17.66 -7.04 -1.31
C TYR A 36 -16.47 -6.11 -1.60
N SER A 37 -15.93 -6.13 -2.82
CA SER A 37 -14.81 -5.29 -3.24
C SER A 37 -15.05 -3.79 -3.01
N THR A 38 -16.31 -3.34 -3.07
CA THR A 38 -16.72 -1.95 -2.80
C THR A 38 -17.02 -1.66 -1.33
N ASN A 39 -17.10 -2.68 -0.46
CA ASN A 39 -17.35 -2.54 0.97
C ASN A 39 -16.43 -3.44 1.83
N PRO A 40 -15.13 -3.10 1.95
CA PRO A 40 -14.16 -3.89 2.71
C PRO A 40 -14.50 -4.06 4.20
N SER A 41 -15.23 -3.11 4.79
CA SER A 41 -15.67 -3.18 6.19
C SER A 41 -16.70 -4.29 6.40
N GLN A 42 -17.62 -4.49 5.45
CA GLN A 42 -18.58 -5.57 5.49
C GLN A 42 -17.91 -6.92 5.26
N LEU A 43 -17.01 -7.02 4.28
CA LEU A 43 -16.21 -8.22 4.02
C LEU A 43 -15.51 -8.71 5.29
N HIS A 44 -14.78 -7.82 5.96
CA HIS A 44 -14.06 -8.17 7.19
C HIS A 44 -15.01 -8.70 8.28
N ARG A 45 -16.19 -8.10 8.45
CA ARG A 45 -17.17 -8.57 9.46
C ARG A 45 -17.69 -9.96 9.14
N ILE A 46 -18.00 -10.23 7.87
CA ILE A 46 -18.48 -11.54 7.41
C ILE A 46 -17.39 -12.58 7.64
N ILE A 47 -16.17 -12.33 7.16
CA ILE A 47 -15.05 -13.27 7.31
C ILE A 47 -14.73 -13.48 8.79
N TYR A 48 -14.71 -12.44 9.61
CA TYR A 48 -14.51 -12.57 11.06
C TYR A 48 -15.56 -13.48 11.72
N SER A 49 -16.82 -13.46 11.28
CA SER A 49 -17.85 -14.34 11.83
C SER A 49 -17.53 -15.83 11.62
N PHE A 50 -16.75 -16.19 10.61
CA PHE A 50 -16.35 -17.57 10.35
C PHE A 50 -15.38 -18.14 11.39
N THR A 51 -14.70 -17.29 12.15
CA THR A 51 -13.87 -17.73 13.30
C THR A 51 -14.68 -18.48 14.37
N TRP A 52 -16.00 -18.31 14.38
CA TRP A 52 -16.92 -18.88 15.37
C TRP A 52 -17.60 -20.18 14.90
N ILE A 53 -17.40 -20.62 13.65
CA ILE A 53 -18.09 -21.80 13.11
C ILE A 53 -17.52 -23.09 13.71
N ASN A 54 -16.24 -23.38 13.47
CA ASN A 54 -15.52 -24.51 14.04
C ASN A 54 -14.00 -24.27 13.93
N ARG A 55 -13.20 -25.19 14.49
CA ARG A 55 -11.73 -25.08 14.48
C ARG A 55 -11.14 -24.97 13.08
N ASN A 56 -11.67 -25.70 12.10
CA ASN A 56 -11.17 -25.69 10.73
C ASN A 56 -11.41 -24.33 10.06
N TRP A 57 -12.61 -23.77 10.19
CA TRP A 57 -12.88 -22.41 9.72
C TRP A 57 -11.99 -21.40 10.42
N CYS A 58 -11.87 -21.44 11.76
CA CYS A 58 -11.00 -20.54 12.50
C CYS A 58 -9.53 -20.60 12.03
N GLN A 59 -8.99 -21.80 11.81
CA GLN A 59 -7.61 -22.02 11.33
C GLN A 59 -7.35 -21.45 9.94
N ASN A 60 -8.36 -21.36 9.06
CA ASN A 60 -8.23 -20.77 7.73
C ASN A 60 -8.56 -19.27 7.72
N THR A 61 -9.55 -18.85 8.52
CA THR A 61 -10.02 -17.47 8.62
C THR A 61 -8.99 -16.56 9.27
N ILE A 62 -8.32 -16.98 10.35
CA ILE A 62 -7.36 -16.13 11.06
C ILE A 62 -6.17 -15.74 10.16
N PRO A 63 -5.49 -16.68 9.45
CA PRO A 63 -4.45 -16.32 8.49
C PRO A 63 -4.95 -15.36 7.41
N TYR A 64 -6.15 -15.58 6.88
CA TYR A 64 -6.72 -14.70 5.85
C TYR A 64 -6.94 -13.28 6.37
N LEU A 65 -7.54 -13.11 7.56
CA LEU A 65 -7.75 -11.78 8.16
C LEU A 65 -6.44 -11.07 8.49
N TRP A 66 -5.41 -11.82 8.89
CA TRP A 66 -4.09 -11.30 9.22
C TRP A 66 -3.15 -11.17 8.02
N HIS A 67 -3.62 -11.49 6.81
CA HIS A 67 -2.87 -11.28 5.57
C HIS A 67 -2.57 -9.80 5.33
N LYS A 68 -3.54 -8.92 5.65
CA LYS A 68 -3.48 -7.46 5.51
C LYS A 68 -4.07 -6.79 6.76
N PRO A 69 -3.38 -6.83 7.91
CA PRO A 69 -3.96 -6.35 9.16
C PRO A 69 -4.05 -4.81 9.17
N PHE A 70 -3.06 -4.13 8.58
CA PHE A 70 -3.02 -2.68 8.48
C PHE A 70 -3.77 -2.19 7.24
N TYR A 71 -5.11 -2.18 7.30
CA TYR A 71 -5.92 -1.56 6.27
C TYR A 71 -6.75 -0.42 6.84
N SER A 72 -6.89 0.66 6.07
CA SER A 72 -7.66 1.83 6.47
C SER A 72 -9.16 1.49 6.53
N ARG A 73 -9.72 1.37 7.73
CA ARG A 73 -11.17 1.29 7.95
C ARG A 73 -11.76 2.70 7.96
N ARG A 74 -11.79 3.38 6.82
CA ARG A 74 -12.50 4.66 6.74
C ARG A 74 -14.02 4.42 6.85
N PRO A 75 -14.72 5.06 7.80
CA PRO A 75 -16.14 5.29 7.61
C PRO A 75 -16.33 6.29 6.46
N SER A 76 -17.23 6.00 5.54
CA SER A 76 -17.52 6.80 4.33
C SER A 76 -18.11 8.20 4.61
N ASN A 77 -18.29 8.60 5.87
CA ASN A 77 -19.03 9.81 6.23
C ASN A 77 -18.13 10.80 6.97
N ASN A 78 -18.29 12.09 6.66
CA ASN A 78 -17.58 13.28 7.15
C ASN A 78 -17.60 13.50 8.69
N ASN A 79 -17.99 12.51 9.48
CA ASN A 79 -17.88 12.58 10.93
C ASN A 79 -16.42 12.41 11.32
N LYS A 80 -15.82 13.52 11.77
CA LYS A 80 -14.46 13.68 12.31
C LYS A 80 -14.11 12.78 13.51
N LYS A 81 -14.90 11.74 13.81
CA LYS A 81 -14.53 10.72 14.80
C LYS A 81 -13.34 9.95 14.25
N LEU A 82 -12.18 10.33 14.75
CA LEU A 82 -10.90 9.72 14.44
C LEU A 82 -11.04 8.21 14.59
N ARG A 83 -10.76 7.52 13.48
CA ARG A 83 -10.25 6.14 13.36
C ARG A 83 -10.65 5.17 14.47
N ASN A 84 -11.36 4.11 14.10
CA ASN A 84 -11.32 2.88 14.88
C ASN A 84 -9.88 2.37 14.78
N SER A 85 -9.03 2.79 15.71
CA SER A 85 -7.58 2.66 15.58
C SER A 85 -7.20 1.20 15.55
N ASN A 86 -6.35 0.85 14.59
CA ASN A 86 -5.71 -0.46 14.49
C ASN A 86 -4.70 -0.69 15.66
N LYS A 87 -4.78 0.09 16.75
CA LYS A 87 -3.99 -0.09 17.99
C LYS A 87 -4.07 -1.50 18.57
N LYS A 88 -5.23 -2.18 18.43
CA LYS A 88 -5.40 -3.58 18.87
C LYS A 88 -4.53 -4.54 18.07
N ILE A 89 -4.18 -4.19 16.84
CA ILE A 89 -3.25 -4.97 16.01
C ILE A 89 -1.85 -4.86 16.60
N ILE A 90 -1.41 -3.64 16.93
CA ILE A 90 -0.12 -3.40 17.61
C ILE A 90 -0.09 -4.15 18.95
N GLU A 91 -1.14 -4.01 19.76
CA GLU A 91 -1.26 -4.72 21.04
C GLU A 91 -1.15 -6.24 20.86
N THR A 92 -1.83 -6.81 19.86
CA THR A 92 -1.78 -8.25 19.56
C THR A 92 -0.39 -8.70 19.11
N LEU A 93 0.29 -7.91 18.27
CA LEU A 93 1.65 -8.18 17.83
C LEU A 93 2.63 -8.11 19.00
N LEU A 94 2.52 -7.09 19.87
CA LEU A 94 3.34 -6.96 21.08
C LEU A 94 3.11 -8.10 22.08
N MET A 95 1.88 -8.61 22.21
CA MET A 95 1.57 -9.81 23.02
C MET A 95 2.16 -11.10 22.42
N SER A 96 2.39 -11.12 21.11
CA SER A 96 2.90 -12.28 20.38
C SER A 96 4.44 -12.34 20.37
N MET A 97 5.12 -11.23 20.69
CA MET A 97 6.58 -11.16 20.79
C MET A 97 7.15 -12.17 21.79
N ASN A 98 8.36 -12.65 21.51
CA ASN A 98 9.09 -13.53 22.42
C ASN A 98 9.66 -12.75 23.63
N GLU A 99 10.12 -13.47 24.67
CA GLU A 99 10.62 -12.86 25.90
C GLU A 99 11.82 -11.93 25.67
N LYS A 100 12.69 -12.26 24.71
CA LYS A 100 13.86 -11.45 24.39
C LYS A 100 13.46 -10.10 23.79
N GLU A 101 12.60 -10.10 22.78
CA GLU A 101 12.07 -8.89 22.14
C GLU A 101 11.32 -8.01 23.15
N ARG A 102 10.50 -8.62 23.99
CA ARG A 102 9.77 -7.90 25.04
C ARG A 102 10.70 -7.30 26.08
N LYS A 103 11.77 -8.00 26.47
CA LYS A 103 12.76 -7.48 27.41
C LYS A 103 13.50 -6.27 26.84
N GLU A 104 13.84 -6.28 25.56
CA GLU A 104 14.45 -5.14 24.87
C GLU A 104 13.54 -3.90 24.95
N LEU A 105 12.26 -4.03 24.62
CA LEU A 105 11.29 -2.92 24.73
C LEU A 105 11.03 -2.49 26.19
N SER A 106 10.97 -3.43 27.13
CA SER A 106 10.78 -3.10 28.55
C SER A 106 11.98 -2.31 29.10
N MET A 107 13.20 -2.66 28.69
CA MET A 107 14.43 -1.92 29.04
C MET A 107 14.44 -0.51 28.43
N ALA A 108 13.77 -0.31 27.30
CA ALA A 108 13.55 1.00 26.70
C ALA A 108 12.42 1.82 27.36
N GLY A 109 11.79 1.30 28.43
CA GLY A 109 10.78 2.02 29.22
C GLY A 109 9.33 1.78 28.78
N PHE A 110 9.06 0.82 27.89
CA PHE A 110 7.69 0.54 27.44
C PHE A 110 6.90 -0.31 28.44
N ASN A 111 5.67 0.12 28.72
CA ASN A 111 4.66 -0.67 29.43
C ASN A 111 3.97 -1.62 28.44
N LEU A 112 4.46 -2.85 28.35
CA LEU A 112 3.93 -3.84 27.40
C LEU A 112 2.66 -4.53 27.92
N PRO A 113 1.71 -4.91 27.04
CA PRO A 113 0.51 -5.63 27.44
C PRO A 113 0.87 -6.98 28.07
N GLU A 114 0.15 -7.38 29.13
CA GLU A 114 0.39 -8.63 29.83
C GLU A 114 0.16 -9.84 28.93
N ARG A 115 1.03 -10.85 29.04
CA ARG A 115 0.88 -12.10 28.29
C ARG A 115 0.06 -13.08 29.14
N GLY A 116 -1.00 -13.63 28.56
CA GLY A 116 -1.69 -14.76 29.16
C GLY A 116 -0.75 -15.97 29.32
N LYS A 117 -1.08 -16.87 30.26
CA LYS A 117 -0.26 -18.05 30.61
C LYS A 117 0.16 -18.93 29.42
N PHE A 118 -0.63 -18.94 28.35
CA PHE A 118 -0.44 -19.82 27.18
C PHE A 118 0.09 -19.10 25.94
N GLY A 119 0.41 -17.80 26.04
CA GLY A 119 0.83 -17.00 24.88
C GLY A 119 -0.30 -16.80 23.86
N SER A 120 0.07 -16.34 22.66
CA SER A 120 -0.87 -16.20 21.54
C SER A 120 -1.19 -17.58 20.96
N ILE A 121 -2.48 -17.82 20.66
CA ILE A 121 -2.94 -19.07 20.04
C ILE A 121 -2.37 -19.22 18.62
N PHE A 122 -2.16 -18.10 17.95
CA PHE A 122 -1.67 -18.03 16.58
C PHE A 122 -0.37 -17.24 16.50
N ASP A 123 0.45 -17.58 15.50
CA ASP A 123 1.57 -16.77 15.06
C ASP A 123 1.08 -15.71 14.07
N TYR A 124 0.45 -14.66 14.61
CA TYR A 124 -0.15 -13.59 13.82
C TYR A 124 0.86 -12.87 12.92
N ALA A 125 2.11 -12.75 13.35
CA ALA A 125 3.16 -12.08 12.58
C ALA A 125 3.43 -12.84 11.26
N SER A 126 3.50 -14.17 11.31
CA SER A 126 3.80 -15.02 10.14
C SER A 126 2.78 -14.90 9.00
N PHE A 127 1.55 -14.50 9.31
CA PHE A 127 0.45 -14.40 8.34
C PHE A 127 0.49 -13.11 7.53
N ILE A 128 1.22 -12.09 7.96
CA ILE A 128 1.29 -10.79 7.27
C ILE A 128 1.96 -10.96 5.91
N LYS A 129 1.27 -10.55 4.84
CA LYS A 129 1.80 -10.53 3.47
C LYS A 129 1.64 -9.17 2.81
N GLU A 130 0.68 -8.36 3.25
CA GLU A 130 0.51 -7.00 2.81
C GLU A 130 0.81 -6.02 3.93
N LEU A 131 1.61 -5.00 3.62
CA LEU A 131 1.94 -3.94 4.54
C LEU A 131 1.61 -2.58 3.94
N ASP A 132 0.58 -1.95 4.49
CA ASP A 132 0.42 -0.51 4.39
C ASP A 132 1.24 0.14 5.50
N TYR A 133 2.38 0.69 5.11
CA TYR A 133 3.35 1.22 6.06
C TYR A 133 2.78 2.39 6.87
N PHE A 134 2.04 3.27 6.19
CA PHE A 134 1.47 4.45 6.81
C PHE A 134 0.39 4.06 7.84
N GLU A 135 -0.47 3.10 7.51
CA GLU A 135 -1.47 2.59 8.46
C GLU A 135 -0.81 1.87 9.65
N MET A 136 0.28 1.15 9.45
CA MET A 136 1.06 0.59 10.57
C MET A 136 1.58 1.69 11.49
N PHE A 137 2.16 2.76 10.94
CA PHE A 137 2.66 3.88 11.74
C PHE A 137 1.58 4.59 12.54
N ASN A 138 0.42 4.85 11.93
CA ASN A 138 -0.71 5.40 12.69
C ASN A 138 -1.17 4.46 13.81
N SER A 139 -1.17 3.16 13.55
CA SER A 139 -1.56 2.17 14.55
C SER A 139 -0.60 2.21 15.75
N ILE A 140 0.70 2.42 15.50
CA ILE A 140 1.72 2.59 16.54
C ILE A 140 1.49 3.89 17.30
N ILE A 141 1.27 5.01 16.61
CA ILE A 141 0.97 6.31 17.24
C ILE A 141 -0.27 6.19 18.14
N ASP A 142 -1.37 5.62 17.62
CA ASP A 142 -2.60 5.46 18.37
C ASP A 142 -2.39 4.57 19.60
N TRP A 143 -1.60 3.50 19.48
CA TRP A 143 -1.25 2.63 20.60
C TRP A 143 -0.40 3.36 21.65
N LEU A 144 0.63 4.10 21.22
CA LEU A 144 1.52 4.86 22.12
C LEU A 144 0.75 5.93 22.88
N LEU A 145 -0.02 6.75 22.17
CA LEU A 145 -0.80 7.81 22.79
C LEU A 145 -1.77 7.24 23.82
N GLU A 146 -2.46 6.13 23.52
CA GLU A 146 -3.46 5.58 24.44
C GLU A 146 -2.89 4.81 25.63
N TYR A 147 -1.99 3.87 25.37
CA TYR A 147 -1.60 2.87 26.34
C TYR A 147 -0.29 3.19 27.02
N HIS A 148 0.61 3.89 26.33
CA HIS A 148 1.90 4.26 26.88
C HIS A 148 1.88 5.65 27.53
N LEU A 149 1.25 6.63 26.88
CA LEU A 149 1.18 8.01 27.35
C LEU A 149 -0.14 8.36 28.04
N HIS A 150 -1.13 7.47 28.02
CA HIS A 150 -2.47 7.68 28.61
C HIS A 150 -3.22 8.93 28.09
N ILE A 151 -2.91 9.35 26.87
CA ILE A 151 -3.56 10.44 26.13
C ILE A 151 -4.77 9.88 25.39
N THR A 152 -5.93 9.99 26.03
CA THR A 152 -7.24 9.58 25.49
C THR A 152 -8.05 10.75 24.93
N ASN A 153 -7.62 12.00 25.19
CA ASN A 153 -8.32 13.20 24.73
C ASN A 153 -8.16 13.38 23.21
N GLU A 154 -9.29 13.32 22.48
CA GLU A 154 -9.31 13.46 21.02
C GLU A 154 -8.78 14.80 20.52
N ASN A 155 -8.97 15.89 21.28
CA ASN A 155 -8.45 17.20 20.90
C ASN A 155 -6.92 17.21 20.95
N ILE A 156 -6.32 16.61 21.99
CA ILE A 156 -4.85 16.52 22.12
C ILE A 156 -4.28 15.61 21.02
N ARG A 157 -4.99 14.53 20.66
CA ARG A 157 -4.59 13.67 19.53
C ARG A 157 -4.61 14.44 18.21
N GLN A 158 -5.70 15.16 17.94
CA GLN A 158 -5.82 16.01 16.75
C GLN A 158 -4.78 17.12 16.75
N GLU A 159 -4.49 17.71 17.90
CA GLU A 159 -3.47 18.73 18.08
C GLU A 159 -2.06 18.19 17.83
N TYR A 160 -1.71 16.99 18.31
CA TYR A 160 -0.45 16.32 17.95
C TYR A 160 -0.32 16.13 16.43
N PHE A 161 -1.38 15.63 15.78
CA PHE A 161 -1.37 15.50 14.32
C PHE A 161 -1.29 16.86 13.61
N TYR A 162 -1.92 17.91 14.13
CA TYR A 162 -1.97 19.24 13.51
C TYR A 162 -0.70 20.08 13.74
N GLN A 163 -0.13 20.07 14.95
CA GLN A 163 1.02 20.89 15.32
C GLN A 163 2.32 20.38 14.67
N ARG A 164 2.52 19.07 14.69
CA ARG A 164 3.66 18.43 14.03
C ARG A 164 3.67 18.68 12.52
N ASN A 165 2.48 18.81 11.94
CA ASN A 165 2.30 19.14 10.53
C ASN A 165 2.72 20.58 10.20
N ILE A 166 2.63 21.53 11.14
CA ILE A 166 2.96 22.95 10.92
C ILE A 166 4.45 23.29 11.21
N GLY A 167 5.23 22.35 11.74
CA GLY A 167 6.64 22.59 12.08
C GLY A 167 6.85 23.60 13.21
N ASN A 168 5.79 23.92 13.96
CA ASN A 168 5.86 24.80 15.12
C ASN A 168 6.29 23.99 16.34
N ASN A 169 7.54 24.19 16.79
CA ASN A 169 8.05 23.71 18.07
C ASN A 169 7.30 24.41 19.21
N MET A 170 6.23 23.82 19.75
CA MET A 170 5.72 24.23 21.05
C MET A 170 6.60 23.64 22.16
N THR A 171 6.97 24.51 23.09
CA THR A 171 7.89 24.28 24.22
C THR A 171 7.28 23.48 25.37
N GLY A 172 6.43 22.49 25.09
CA GLY A 172 5.68 21.77 26.14
C GLY A 172 5.45 20.27 25.91
N PHE A 173 5.50 19.79 24.66
CA PHE A 173 5.50 18.36 24.33
C PHE A 173 6.88 18.03 23.76
N ASP A 174 7.59 17.09 24.38
CA ASP A 174 8.91 16.66 23.90
C ASP A 174 8.73 15.76 22.66
N ASP A 175 8.40 16.38 21.53
CA ASP A 175 8.11 15.72 20.25
C ASP A 175 9.25 14.82 19.77
N ASN A 176 10.49 15.14 20.15
CA ASN A 176 11.67 14.34 19.86
C ASN A 176 11.64 12.96 20.56
N ASN A 177 10.97 12.86 21.71
CA ASN A 177 10.84 11.60 22.45
C ASN A 177 9.82 10.66 21.76
N ILE A 178 8.67 11.19 21.32
CA ILE A 178 7.60 10.36 20.73
C ILE A 178 8.04 9.71 19.41
N ASP A 179 8.79 10.42 18.56
CA ASP A 179 9.33 9.81 17.33
C ASP A 179 10.29 8.68 17.62
N GLY A 180 11.19 8.85 18.59
CA GLY A 180 12.09 7.81 19.03
C GLY A 180 11.31 6.56 19.48
N LEU A 181 10.23 6.75 20.23
CA LEU A 181 9.36 5.66 20.65
C LEU A 181 8.67 4.96 19.47
N ILE A 182 8.15 5.73 18.51
CA ILE A 182 7.54 5.18 17.28
C ILE A 182 8.56 4.34 16.50
N HIS A 183 9.77 4.87 16.30
CA HIS A 183 10.85 4.18 15.62
C HIS A 183 11.23 2.88 16.32
N LEU A 184 11.33 2.88 17.65
CA LEU A 184 11.66 1.69 18.45
C LEU A 184 10.61 0.59 18.29
N ILE A 185 9.32 0.94 18.33
CA ILE A 185 8.24 -0.02 18.12
C ILE A 185 8.26 -0.54 16.67
N ALA A 186 8.38 0.34 15.68
CA ALA A 186 8.42 -0.06 14.27
C ALA A 186 9.61 -0.99 13.98
N PHE A 187 10.80 -0.65 14.48
CA PHE A 187 11.99 -1.49 14.37
C PHE A 187 11.79 -2.86 15.02
N SER A 188 11.21 -2.89 16.22
CA SER A 188 10.93 -4.14 16.94
C SER A 188 9.93 -5.02 16.21
N LEU A 189 8.89 -4.43 15.60
CA LEU A 189 7.94 -5.15 14.75
C LEU A 189 8.61 -5.71 13.50
N MET A 190 9.46 -4.93 12.81
CA MET A 190 10.20 -5.42 11.65
C MET A 190 11.19 -6.55 12.01
N LYS A 191 11.84 -6.46 13.16
CA LYS A 191 12.69 -7.52 13.73
C LYS A 191 11.89 -8.79 13.99
N MET A 192 10.71 -8.67 14.60
CA MET A 192 9.80 -9.78 14.79
C MET A 192 9.36 -10.38 13.44
N PHE A 193 8.94 -9.58 12.47
CA PHE A 193 8.57 -10.07 11.14
C PHE A 193 9.71 -10.87 10.49
N LYS A 194 10.94 -10.38 10.61
CA LYS A 194 12.12 -11.08 10.12
C LYS A 194 12.33 -12.41 10.84
N ASN A 195 12.22 -12.44 12.16
CA ASN A 195 12.39 -13.66 12.97
C ASN A 195 11.33 -14.71 12.66
N HIS A 196 10.13 -14.28 12.26
CA HIS A 196 9.02 -15.15 11.85
C HIS A 196 9.03 -15.47 10.35
N ASN A 197 10.13 -15.19 9.64
CA ASN A 197 10.30 -15.44 8.20
C ASN A 197 9.18 -14.84 7.34
N VAL A 198 8.67 -13.67 7.74
CA VAL A 198 7.65 -12.96 6.99
C VAL A 198 8.21 -12.55 5.62
N GLN A 199 7.38 -12.73 4.59
CA GLN A 199 7.63 -12.25 3.24
C GLN A 199 6.49 -11.33 2.82
N ILE A 200 6.80 -10.04 2.71
CA ILE A 200 5.87 -9.02 2.25
C ILE A 200 5.77 -9.12 0.73
N ILE A 201 4.56 -9.40 0.27
CA ILE A 201 4.20 -9.55 -1.14
C ILE A 201 3.70 -8.22 -1.69
N ASN A 202 2.95 -7.45 -0.88
CA ASN A 202 2.38 -6.17 -1.27
C ASN A 202 2.81 -5.08 -0.27
N LEU A 203 3.45 -4.03 -0.76
CA LEU A 203 3.95 -2.92 0.05
C LEU A 203 3.36 -1.60 -0.45
N LYS A 204 2.78 -0.83 0.48
CA LYS A 204 2.32 0.53 0.22
C LYS A 204 3.10 1.52 1.08
N LEU A 205 3.73 2.48 0.41
CA LEU A 205 4.49 3.59 0.97
C LEU A 205 3.86 4.90 0.51
N ILE A 206 2.60 5.08 0.89
CA ILE A 206 1.81 6.26 0.57
C ILE A 206 1.70 7.09 1.84
N PRO A 207 2.28 8.30 1.89
CA PRO A 207 1.96 9.21 2.96
C PRO A 207 0.48 9.57 2.86
N TYR A 208 -0.23 9.52 3.97
CA TYR A 208 -1.57 10.10 3.98
C TYR A 208 -1.42 11.60 4.17
N ASN A 209 -2.05 12.32 3.26
CA ASN A 209 -2.23 13.74 3.38
C ASN A 209 -3.25 14.03 4.51
N ILE A 210 -2.75 14.27 5.74
CA ILE A 210 -3.56 14.89 6.79
C ILE A 210 -3.29 16.40 6.70
N ASN A 211 -4.21 17.15 6.11
CA ASN A 211 -4.18 18.62 6.03
C ASN A 211 -2.96 19.24 5.29
N ASP A 212 -2.55 18.67 4.17
CA ASP A 212 -1.47 19.09 3.25
C ASP A 212 -0.03 18.94 3.76
N TYR A 213 0.14 18.29 4.91
CA TYR A 213 1.45 18.02 5.52
C TYR A 213 1.75 16.52 5.56
N ILE A 214 2.98 16.15 5.18
CA ILE A 214 3.48 14.78 5.13
C ILE A 214 4.60 14.71 6.14
N ARG A 215 4.50 13.72 7.02
CA ARG A 215 5.50 13.38 8.01
C ARG A 215 6.67 12.69 7.32
N ASP A 216 7.83 13.34 7.25
CA ASP A 216 9.09 12.68 6.87
C ASP A 216 9.67 11.96 8.09
N ASP A 217 9.16 10.76 8.38
CA ASP A 217 9.70 9.94 9.46
C ASP A 217 10.89 9.08 9.00
N ASN A 218 11.31 9.13 7.73
CA ASN A 218 12.42 8.34 7.12
C ASN A 218 12.45 6.84 7.50
N CYS A 219 11.36 6.36 8.09
CA CYS A 219 11.34 5.13 8.83
C CYS A 219 11.23 3.95 7.86
N TYR A 220 10.72 4.21 6.65
CA TYR A 220 10.74 3.30 5.51
C TYR A 220 12.17 2.92 5.10
N LEU A 221 13.19 3.71 5.47
CA LEU A 221 14.59 3.36 5.25
C LEU A 221 14.98 2.05 5.96
N LEU A 222 14.27 1.64 7.01
CA LEU A 222 14.53 0.35 7.67
C LEU A 222 14.53 -0.81 6.67
N PHE A 223 13.65 -0.83 5.67
CA PHE A 223 13.63 -1.92 4.68
C PHE A 223 14.93 -2.09 3.89
N VAL A 224 15.68 -1.00 3.71
CA VAL A 224 16.88 -0.94 2.89
C VAL A 224 18.15 -0.71 3.71
N ASP A 225 18.02 -0.29 4.97
CA ASP A 225 19.12 0.04 5.85
C ASP A 225 20.01 -1.18 6.09
N GLN A 226 21.27 -1.07 5.65
CA GLN A 226 22.30 -2.12 5.68
C GLN A 226 21.84 -3.48 5.14
N ASN A 227 20.79 -3.52 4.32
CA ASN A 227 20.09 -4.74 3.91
C ASN A 227 19.59 -5.61 5.08
N TYR A 228 19.45 -5.07 6.30
CA TYR A 228 19.10 -5.87 7.47
C TYR A 228 17.70 -6.50 7.34
N PHE A 229 16.76 -5.77 6.75
CA PHE A 229 15.38 -6.21 6.53
C PHE A 229 15.08 -6.60 5.07
N LYS A 230 16.10 -6.77 4.21
CA LYS A 230 15.89 -7.09 2.78
C LYS A 230 15.05 -8.35 2.56
N CYS A 231 15.19 -9.35 3.45
CA CYS A 231 14.46 -10.62 3.38
C CYS A 231 12.94 -10.44 3.43
N LEU A 232 12.46 -9.34 4.04
CA LEU A 232 11.05 -9.04 4.11
C LEU A 232 10.47 -8.65 2.75
N ILE A 233 11.28 -8.05 1.86
CA ILE A 233 10.82 -7.40 0.62
C ILE A 233 11.46 -7.97 -0.66
N GLU A 234 12.36 -8.95 -0.57
CA GLU A 234 13.02 -9.53 -1.75
C GLU A 234 12.06 -10.20 -2.74
N ASN A 235 10.92 -10.70 -2.24
CA ASN A 235 9.87 -11.37 -3.02
C ASN A 235 8.67 -10.48 -3.36
N LEU A 236 8.81 -9.16 -3.18
CA LEU A 236 7.74 -8.20 -3.43
C LEU A 236 7.17 -8.33 -4.85
N LYS A 237 5.85 -8.32 -4.95
CA LYS A 237 5.08 -8.42 -6.22
C LYS A 237 4.33 -7.14 -6.53
N TYR A 238 3.83 -6.46 -5.51
CA TYR A 238 3.11 -5.20 -5.64
C TYR A 238 3.82 -4.12 -4.84
N LEU A 239 4.13 -3.01 -5.50
CA LEU A 239 4.65 -1.81 -4.86
C LEU A 239 3.79 -0.61 -5.26
N GLU A 240 3.32 0.10 -4.24
CA GLU A 240 2.70 1.42 -4.39
C GLU A 240 3.49 2.43 -3.57
N VAL A 241 3.98 3.50 -4.20
CA VAL A 241 4.95 4.41 -3.58
C VAL A 241 4.75 5.86 -4.03
N ASP A 242 4.76 6.77 -3.05
CA ASP A 242 4.93 8.20 -3.32
C ASP A 242 6.41 8.53 -3.47
N THR A 243 6.82 8.87 -4.68
CA THR A 243 8.22 9.22 -4.96
C THR A 243 8.60 10.64 -4.55
N GLY A 244 7.63 11.48 -4.21
CA GLY A 244 7.87 12.76 -3.53
C GLY A 244 8.22 12.58 -2.05
N PHE A 245 7.80 11.46 -1.46
CA PHE A 245 8.03 11.11 -0.05
C PHE A 245 9.29 10.26 0.15
N CYS A 246 9.53 9.27 -0.71
CA CYS A 246 10.65 8.36 -0.53
C CYS A 246 11.98 8.96 -0.99
N ASP A 247 12.99 8.85 -0.13
CA ASP A 247 14.37 9.22 -0.43
C ASP A 247 14.93 8.46 -1.65
N TYR A 248 15.84 9.11 -2.37
CA TYR A 248 16.47 8.57 -3.57
C TYR A 248 17.34 7.33 -3.29
N ILE A 249 17.98 7.27 -2.12
CA ILE A 249 18.75 6.11 -1.61
C ILE A 249 17.82 4.92 -1.41
N PHE A 250 16.61 5.17 -0.91
CA PHE A 250 15.60 4.13 -0.73
C PHE A 250 15.24 3.47 -2.05
N LEU A 251 14.80 4.26 -3.03
CA LEU A 251 14.40 3.75 -4.35
C LEU A 251 15.57 3.06 -5.08
N THR A 252 16.78 3.60 -4.94
CA THR A 252 18.00 2.98 -5.48
C THR A 252 18.28 1.63 -4.84
N SER A 253 18.11 1.50 -3.53
CA SER A 253 18.32 0.23 -2.83
C SER A 253 17.23 -0.78 -3.19
N LEU A 254 15.98 -0.32 -3.27
CA LEU A 254 14.83 -1.14 -3.65
C LEU A 254 15.01 -1.75 -5.04
N SER A 255 15.50 -0.98 -6.01
CA SER A 255 15.80 -1.48 -7.35
C SER A 255 16.86 -2.58 -7.38
N LYS A 256 17.75 -2.67 -6.37
CA LYS A 256 18.75 -3.74 -6.25
C LYS A 256 18.17 -4.99 -5.59
N ILE A 257 17.24 -4.81 -4.65
CA ILE A 257 16.62 -5.89 -3.87
C ILE A 257 15.47 -6.55 -4.64
N CYS A 258 14.53 -5.76 -5.15
CA CYS A 258 13.32 -6.24 -5.80
C CYS A 258 13.53 -6.34 -7.32
N LYS A 259 13.51 -7.57 -7.85
CA LYS A 259 13.69 -7.86 -9.29
C LYS A 259 12.47 -8.48 -9.96
N ASN A 260 11.42 -8.76 -9.19
CA ASN A 260 10.27 -9.55 -9.61
C ASN A 260 8.92 -8.84 -9.31
N LEU A 261 8.91 -7.50 -9.32
CA LEU A 261 7.66 -6.74 -9.23
C LEU A 261 6.77 -7.07 -10.44
N LYS A 262 5.50 -7.34 -10.16
CA LYS A 262 4.44 -7.51 -11.16
C LYS A 262 3.63 -6.24 -11.32
N TYR A 263 3.43 -5.50 -10.23
CA TYR A 263 2.62 -4.28 -10.19
C TYR A 263 3.44 -3.18 -9.55
N LEU A 264 3.61 -2.08 -10.26
CA LEU A 264 4.25 -0.87 -9.78
C LEU A 264 3.31 0.31 -9.99
N HIS A 265 2.90 0.94 -8.89
CA HIS A 265 2.17 2.20 -8.89
C HIS A 265 3.04 3.26 -8.23
N THR A 266 3.41 4.29 -8.99
CA THR A 266 4.08 5.45 -8.45
C THR A 266 3.25 6.69 -8.69
N PHE A 267 3.19 7.53 -7.67
CA PHE A 267 2.67 8.87 -7.80
C PHE A 267 3.65 9.85 -7.18
N LYS A 268 3.46 11.10 -7.54
CA LYS A 268 4.19 12.22 -7.00
C LYS A 268 3.21 13.35 -6.79
N ASP A 269 3.16 13.86 -5.56
CA ASP A 269 2.40 15.05 -5.28
C ASP A 269 3.12 16.28 -5.86
N ASN A 270 2.46 16.97 -6.81
CA ASN A 270 2.98 18.15 -7.49
C ASN A 270 3.09 19.37 -6.55
N ILE A 271 2.51 19.33 -5.35
CA ILE A 271 2.56 20.41 -4.36
C ILE A 271 3.98 20.56 -3.76
N ARG A 272 4.83 19.53 -3.89
CA ARG A 272 6.11 19.42 -3.20
C ARG A 272 7.29 19.50 -4.16
N ILE A 273 7.97 20.65 -4.11
CA ILE A 273 9.43 20.84 -4.33
C ILE A 273 9.86 21.50 -5.65
N THR A 274 10.94 22.26 -5.50
CA THR A 274 11.81 22.92 -6.47
C THR A 274 12.39 21.98 -7.55
N THR A 275 12.66 22.55 -8.73
CA THR A 275 12.94 21.86 -10.00
C THR A 275 14.12 20.86 -10.01
N ASN A 276 15.11 20.99 -9.12
CA ASN A 276 16.37 20.21 -9.19
C ASN A 276 16.27 18.76 -8.70
N ASN A 277 15.37 18.41 -7.77
CA ASN A 277 15.26 17.04 -7.24
C ASN A 277 14.51 16.09 -8.21
N ILE A 278 13.76 16.65 -9.16
CA ILE A 278 12.80 15.92 -10.00
C ILE A 278 13.50 15.05 -11.03
N LYS A 279 14.60 15.53 -11.62
CA LYS A 279 15.37 14.76 -12.62
C LYS A 279 15.98 13.50 -12.00
N SER A 280 16.59 13.63 -10.83
CA SER A 280 17.22 12.52 -10.13
C SER A 280 16.20 11.45 -9.74
N GLN A 281 15.03 11.85 -9.24
CA GLN A 281 13.93 10.93 -8.93
C GLN A 281 13.44 10.18 -10.18
N ALA A 282 13.27 10.87 -11.31
CA ALA A 282 12.86 10.24 -12.56
C ALA A 282 13.90 9.22 -13.07
N ILE A 283 15.20 9.55 -13.00
CA ILE A 283 16.28 8.63 -13.36
C ILE A 283 16.25 7.37 -12.49
N ILE A 284 16.05 7.53 -11.18
CA ILE A 284 16.04 6.39 -10.25
C ILE A 284 14.79 5.54 -10.44
N LEU A 285 13.63 6.16 -10.67
CA LEU A 285 12.41 5.45 -11.00
C LEU A 285 12.57 4.61 -12.27
N ASN A 286 13.21 5.15 -13.30
CA ASN A 286 13.53 4.35 -14.49
C ASN A 286 14.41 3.17 -14.15
N TYR A 287 15.45 3.37 -13.34
CA TYR A 287 16.31 2.27 -12.93
C TYR A 287 15.52 1.19 -12.17
N LEU A 288 14.59 1.59 -11.30
CA LEU A 288 13.67 0.68 -10.63
C LEU A 288 12.83 -0.11 -11.63
N ILE A 289 12.16 0.56 -12.58
CA ILE A 289 11.32 -0.08 -13.62
C ILE A 289 12.17 -1.02 -14.49
N SER A 290 13.28 -0.53 -15.05
CA SER A 290 14.16 -1.28 -15.95
C SER A 290 14.83 -2.48 -15.28
N SER A 291 14.97 -2.45 -13.95
CA SER A 291 15.54 -3.56 -13.20
C SER A 291 14.57 -4.73 -12.96
N GLN A 292 13.28 -4.56 -13.30
CA GLN A 292 12.28 -5.62 -13.16
C GLN A 292 12.32 -6.58 -14.34
N ARG A 293 12.03 -7.86 -14.07
CA ARG A 293 12.08 -8.92 -15.09
C ARG A 293 10.79 -9.05 -15.89
N ASN A 294 9.64 -8.87 -15.26
CA ASN A 294 8.32 -9.16 -15.83
C ASN A 294 7.24 -8.25 -15.22
N LEU A 295 7.36 -6.94 -15.43
CA LEU A 295 6.35 -6.00 -14.94
C LEU A 295 5.06 -6.13 -15.77
N GLU A 296 3.95 -6.45 -15.10
CA GLU A 296 2.64 -6.66 -15.75
C GLU A 296 1.78 -5.39 -15.72
N SER A 297 1.94 -4.56 -14.69
CA SER A 297 1.19 -3.31 -14.52
C SER A 297 2.11 -2.18 -14.10
N LEU A 298 2.06 -1.08 -14.84
CA LEU A 298 2.77 0.16 -14.53
C LEU A 298 1.78 1.33 -14.48
N LYS A 299 1.72 1.99 -13.33
CA LYS A 299 0.93 3.20 -13.13
C LYS A 299 1.83 4.34 -12.68
N LEU A 300 1.78 5.46 -13.38
CA LEU A 300 2.66 6.61 -13.15
C LEU A 300 1.82 7.88 -13.06
N SER A 301 1.99 8.65 -11.97
CA SER A 301 1.28 9.92 -11.76
C SER A 301 2.23 11.06 -11.36
N GLY A 302 2.05 12.26 -11.94
CA GLY A 302 2.70 13.49 -11.46
C GLY A 302 4.13 13.75 -11.94
N TYR A 303 4.56 13.14 -13.06
CA TYR A 303 5.91 13.33 -13.62
C TYR A 303 5.91 14.37 -14.74
N THR A 304 5.73 15.63 -14.36
CA THR A 304 5.48 16.76 -15.26
C THR A 304 6.65 17.19 -16.16
N TRP A 305 7.85 16.60 -16.14
CA TRP A 305 8.99 17.10 -16.94
C TRP A 305 9.93 16.07 -17.61
N TYR A 306 9.67 14.76 -17.55
CA TYR A 306 10.65 13.75 -18.01
C TYR A 306 10.07 12.52 -18.75
N PRO A 307 9.34 12.73 -19.85
CA PRO A 307 8.72 11.66 -20.62
C PRO A 307 9.75 10.80 -21.38
N THR A 308 10.84 11.41 -21.87
CA THR A 308 11.91 10.70 -22.61
C THR A 308 12.66 9.70 -21.74
N LEU A 309 12.70 9.96 -20.43
CA LEU A 309 13.28 9.05 -19.46
C LEU A 309 12.41 7.77 -19.35
N MET A 310 11.09 7.86 -19.47
CA MET A 310 10.19 6.70 -19.34
C MET A 310 10.22 5.76 -20.55
N ASN A 311 10.69 6.23 -21.70
CA ASN A 311 10.78 5.43 -22.92
C ASN A 311 11.70 4.21 -22.76
N GLU A 312 12.89 4.42 -22.21
CA GLU A 312 13.88 3.35 -22.01
C GLU A 312 13.37 2.29 -21.04
N SER A 313 12.68 2.72 -19.98
CA SER A 313 12.16 1.81 -18.97
C SER A 313 10.96 1.01 -19.47
N ILE A 314 10.03 1.62 -20.20
CA ILE A 314 8.92 0.90 -20.85
C ILE A 314 9.45 -0.10 -21.88
N LEU A 315 10.49 0.26 -22.66
CA LEU A 315 11.11 -0.62 -23.64
C LEU A 315 11.59 -1.94 -23.03
N THR A 316 12.09 -1.92 -21.79
CA THR A 316 12.51 -3.16 -21.11
C THR A 316 11.35 -4.09 -20.74
N GLN A 317 10.11 -3.60 -20.75
CA GLN A 317 8.91 -4.31 -20.28
C GLN A 317 7.89 -4.62 -21.39
N ILE A 318 8.22 -4.37 -22.67
CA ILE A 318 7.29 -4.51 -23.81
C ILE A 318 6.61 -5.89 -23.92
N ASN A 319 7.31 -6.94 -23.48
CA ASN A 319 6.81 -8.31 -23.56
C ASN A 319 5.97 -8.73 -22.35
N SER A 320 6.02 -8.00 -21.24
CA SER A 320 5.31 -8.37 -20.00
C SER A 320 4.14 -7.44 -19.68
N LEU A 321 4.19 -6.18 -20.13
CA LEU A 321 3.25 -5.15 -19.74
C LEU A 321 1.83 -5.42 -20.30
N LYS A 322 0.86 -5.49 -19.39
CA LYS A 322 -0.58 -5.67 -19.67
C LYS A 322 -1.39 -4.42 -19.34
N ILE A 323 -0.99 -3.67 -18.32
CA ILE A 323 -1.70 -2.47 -17.86
C ILE A 323 -0.72 -1.31 -17.83
N LEU A 324 -1.06 -0.23 -18.53
CA LEU A 324 -0.31 1.03 -18.50
C LEU A 324 -1.26 2.18 -18.15
N GLU A 325 -0.96 2.90 -17.08
CA GLU A 325 -1.69 4.09 -16.66
C GLU A 325 -0.73 5.27 -16.51
N LEU A 326 -1.01 6.35 -17.24
CA LEU A 326 -0.21 7.56 -17.28
C LEU A 326 -1.13 8.71 -16.86
N ASN A 327 -0.83 9.32 -15.72
CA ASN A 327 -1.60 10.43 -15.16
C ASN A 327 -0.70 11.67 -14.96
N GLU A 328 -1.15 12.85 -15.37
CA GLU A 328 -0.44 14.11 -15.13
C GLU A 328 1.04 14.08 -15.58
N ILE A 329 1.30 13.47 -16.74
CA ILE A 329 2.65 13.41 -17.35
C ILE A 329 2.75 14.44 -18.46
N ASP A 330 3.81 15.24 -18.47
CA ASP A 330 4.09 16.14 -19.59
C ASP A 330 5.02 15.47 -20.60
N PHE A 331 4.52 15.25 -21.81
CA PHE A 331 5.29 14.72 -22.93
C PHE A 331 6.08 15.80 -23.69
N LYS A 332 5.97 17.08 -23.32
CA LYS A 332 6.76 18.18 -23.89
C LYS A 332 8.19 18.15 -23.36
N SER A 333 9.06 17.33 -23.96
CA SER A 333 10.50 17.54 -23.79
C SER A 333 10.89 18.92 -24.35
N GLN A 334 11.88 19.58 -23.73
CA GLN A 334 12.47 20.88 -24.17
C GLN A 334 13.09 20.88 -25.58
N GLN A 335 12.94 19.81 -26.36
CA GLN A 335 13.33 19.73 -27.76
C GLN A 335 12.15 19.22 -28.58
N GLN A 336 11.69 20.05 -29.52
CA GLN A 336 10.48 19.89 -30.34
C GLN A 336 10.47 18.68 -31.30
N GLN A 337 11.30 17.65 -31.12
CA GLN A 337 11.54 16.62 -32.15
C GLN A 337 11.25 15.15 -31.79
N LYS A 338 10.78 14.80 -30.57
CA LYS A 338 10.61 13.37 -30.20
C LYS A 338 9.23 12.95 -29.66
N LEU A 339 8.18 13.69 -29.99
CA LEU A 339 6.81 13.36 -29.57
C LEU A 339 6.33 11.96 -30.03
N ASN A 340 6.68 11.55 -31.24
CA ASN A 340 6.29 10.23 -31.76
C ASN A 340 6.89 9.06 -30.94
N SER A 341 8.01 9.29 -30.25
CA SER A 341 8.78 8.21 -29.63
C SER A 341 8.06 7.45 -28.52
N THR A 342 7.33 8.12 -27.62
CA THR A 342 6.69 7.42 -26.49
C THR A 342 5.50 6.60 -26.92
N LEU A 343 4.63 7.18 -27.75
CA LEU A 343 3.50 6.45 -28.32
C LEU A 343 4.01 5.27 -29.14
N ASP A 344 5.00 5.48 -30.02
CA ASP A 344 5.57 4.38 -30.82
C ASP A 344 6.14 3.25 -29.97
N ILE A 345 6.76 3.55 -28.82
CA ILE A 345 7.19 2.53 -27.85
C ILE A 345 6.00 1.79 -27.22
N ILE A 346 4.93 2.51 -26.85
CA ILE A 346 3.73 1.87 -26.31
C ILE A 346 3.15 0.88 -27.33
N LYS A 347 3.18 1.16 -28.65
CA LYS A 347 2.74 0.19 -29.69
C LYS A 347 3.49 -1.13 -29.64
N LEU A 348 4.73 -1.15 -29.15
CA LEU A 348 5.53 -2.37 -29.04
C LEU A 348 5.05 -3.29 -27.91
N CYS A 349 4.19 -2.79 -27.00
CA CYS A 349 3.62 -3.57 -25.91
C CYS A 349 2.51 -4.50 -26.41
N ILE A 350 2.88 -5.61 -27.06
CA ILE A 350 1.94 -6.55 -27.71
C ILE A 350 0.96 -7.21 -26.73
N ASN A 351 1.29 -7.25 -25.44
CA ASN A 351 0.47 -7.85 -24.40
C ASN A 351 -0.41 -6.84 -23.66
N LEU A 352 -0.45 -5.58 -24.11
CA LEU A 352 -1.22 -4.53 -23.46
C LEU A 352 -2.73 -4.80 -23.59
N GLU A 353 -3.39 -4.94 -22.44
CA GLU A 353 -4.82 -5.20 -22.29
C GLU A 353 -5.60 -3.94 -21.91
N SER A 354 -4.96 -3.04 -21.15
CA SER A 354 -5.56 -1.79 -20.66
C SER A 354 -4.59 -0.61 -20.79
N LEU A 355 -5.05 0.49 -21.39
CA LEU A 355 -4.32 1.76 -21.49
C LEU A 355 -5.16 2.91 -20.92
N THR A 356 -4.63 3.60 -19.92
CA THR A 356 -5.24 4.80 -19.34
C THR A 356 -4.31 5.99 -19.52
N ILE A 357 -4.79 7.06 -20.13
CA ILE A 357 -4.09 8.35 -20.26
C ILE A 357 -4.99 9.43 -19.68
N SER A 358 -4.56 10.06 -18.59
CA SER A 358 -5.35 11.09 -17.90
C SER A 358 -4.51 12.32 -17.58
N TRP A 359 -5.03 13.52 -17.86
CA TRP A 359 -4.36 14.78 -17.50
C TRP A 359 -2.93 14.95 -18.04
N CYS A 360 -2.56 14.21 -19.09
CA CYS A 360 -1.26 14.31 -19.73
C CYS A 360 -1.16 15.49 -20.70
N TRP A 361 0.02 16.11 -20.77
CA TRP A 361 0.33 17.22 -21.67
C TRP A 361 1.26 16.79 -22.80
N GLY A 362 1.30 17.54 -23.89
CA GLY A 362 2.32 17.35 -24.92
C GLY A 362 2.13 16.19 -25.89
N LEU A 363 1.08 15.36 -25.77
CA LEU A 363 0.81 14.22 -26.67
C LEU A 363 0.37 14.59 -28.10
N GLY A 364 0.39 15.88 -28.47
CA GLY A 364 0.04 16.36 -29.80
C GLY A 364 0.68 17.71 -30.19
N GLY A 365 0.87 17.90 -31.50
CA GLY A 365 1.48 19.10 -32.11
C GLY A 365 0.54 20.31 -32.27
N GLY A 366 -0.69 20.23 -31.78
CA GLY A 366 -1.63 21.36 -31.72
C GLY A 366 -1.93 21.73 -30.28
N GLY A 367 -2.50 22.92 -30.04
CA GLY A 367 -2.92 23.37 -28.70
C GLY A 367 -3.94 22.45 -28.01
N SER A 368 -4.79 23.01 -27.14
CA SER A 368 -5.70 22.27 -26.23
C SER A 368 -6.61 21.17 -26.84
N GLY A 369 -6.73 21.06 -28.17
CA GLY A 369 -7.44 19.97 -28.87
C GLY A 369 -6.57 18.93 -29.60
N GLY A 370 -5.25 19.11 -29.68
CA GLY A 370 -4.35 18.26 -30.46
C GLY A 370 -4.07 16.88 -29.85
N ASN A 371 -4.18 16.75 -28.52
CA ASN A 371 -3.88 15.51 -27.81
C ASN A 371 -4.93 14.41 -28.10
N TYR A 372 -6.21 14.76 -28.23
CA TYR A 372 -7.28 13.76 -28.40
C TYR A 372 -7.21 13.08 -29.77
N HIS A 373 -7.09 13.87 -30.83
CA HIS A 373 -7.06 13.35 -32.20
C HIS A 373 -5.84 12.46 -32.45
N ASN A 374 -4.69 12.82 -31.90
CA ASN A 374 -3.47 12.02 -32.03
C ASN A 374 -3.53 10.70 -31.26
N ILE A 375 -4.10 10.70 -30.04
CA ILE A 375 -4.27 9.46 -29.27
C ILE A 375 -5.35 8.57 -29.92
N GLN A 376 -6.44 9.16 -30.43
CA GLN A 376 -7.45 8.38 -31.14
C GLN A 376 -6.90 7.78 -32.44
N ASN A 377 -6.15 8.57 -33.22
CA ASN A 377 -5.46 8.07 -34.41
C ASN A 377 -4.41 7.01 -34.05
N PHE A 378 -3.71 7.19 -32.93
CA PHE A 378 -2.79 6.20 -32.40
C PHE A 378 -3.51 4.88 -32.16
N ILE A 379 -4.60 4.88 -31.38
CA ILE A 379 -5.39 3.67 -31.08
C ILE A 379 -5.93 3.04 -32.37
N ASN A 380 -6.50 3.85 -33.26
CA ASN A 380 -7.10 3.36 -34.50
C ASN A 380 -6.04 2.76 -35.46
N ASN A 381 -4.81 3.26 -35.43
CA ASN A 381 -3.72 2.81 -36.31
C ASN A 381 -2.78 1.79 -35.66
N SER A 382 -2.96 1.44 -34.39
CA SER A 382 -2.09 0.51 -33.68
C SER A 382 -2.70 -0.88 -33.65
N GLN A 383 -1.89 -1.87 -34.06
CA GLN A 383 -2.25 -3.28 -33.95
C GLN A 383 -1.99 -3.76 -32.52
N PHE A 384 -2.84 -3.37 -31.56
CA PHE A 384 -2.81 -3.95 -30.24
C PHE A 384 -3.70 -5.20 -30.20
N PRO A 385 -3.14 -6.42 -30.23
CA PRO A 385 -3.95 -7.63 -30.39
C PRO A 385 -4.80 -7.95 -29.16
N LYS A 386 -4.43 -7.43 -27.97
CA LYS A 386 -5.10 -7.73 -26.69
C LYS A 386 -5.77 -6.53 -26.03
N LEU A 387 -5.64 -5.34 -26.60
CA LEU A 387 -6.16 -4.12 -25.98
C LEU A 387 -7.67 -4.14 -26.00
N SER A 388 -8.27 -4.21 -24.81
CA SER A 388 -9.71 -4.30 -24.61
C SER A 388 -10.28 -3.10 -23.85
N ASN A 389 -9.44 -2.37 -23.12
CA ASN A 389 -9.84 -1.22 -22.34
C ASN A 389 -8.96 -0.01 -22.65
N VAL A 390 -9.57 1.09 -23.10
CA VAL A 390 -8.87 2.36 -23.32
C VAL A 390 -9.64 3.48 -22.67
N ILE A 391 -8.96 4.19 -21.77
CA ILE A 391 -9.54 5.30 -21.01
C ILE A 391 -8.71 6.55 -21.27
N ILE A 392 -9.33 7.58 -21.84
CA ILE A 392 -8.72 8.90 -22.03
C ILE A 392 -9.53 9.91 -21.22
N LYS A 393 -8.89 10.59 -20.26
CA LYS A 393 -9.55 11.55 -19.36
C LYS A 393 -8.82 12.89 -19.31
N GLY A 394 -9.58 13.96 -19.07
CA GLY A 394 -9.04 15.23 -18.57
C GLY A 394 -7.90 15.81 -19.41
N LEU A 395 -8.05 15.92 -20.72
CA LEU A 395 -7.12 16.73 -21.52
C LEU A 395 -7.34 18.19 -21.12
N CYS A 396 -6.49 18.72 -20.23
CA CYS A 396 -6.84 19.96 -19.60
C CYS A 396 -6.88 21.13 -20.61
N PRO A 397 -7.98 21.90 -20.66
CA PRO A 397 -7.99 23.21 -21.29
C PRO A 397 -6.94 24.09 -20.62
N VAL A 398 -6.39 25.04 -21.36
CA VAL A 398 -5.37 26.03 -20.99
C VAL A 398 -5.56 26.71 -19.60
N ALA A 399 -6.72 26.60 -18.96
CA ALA A 399 -7.07 27.16 -17.66
C ALA A 399 -6.23 26.65 -16.47
N LEU A 400 -5.91 25.35 -16.33
CA LEU A 400 -5.05 24.89 -15.21
C LEU A 400 -3.58 25.32 -15.40
N ARG A 401 -3.13 25.54 -16.64
CA ARG A 401 -1.80 26.07 -16.90
C ARG A 401 -1.68 27.51 -16.41
N LYS A 402 -2.69 28.34 -16.66
CA LYS A 402 -2.78 29.69 -16.08
C LYS A 402 -2.87 29.67 -14.55
N TRP A 403 -3.44 28.63 -13.96
CA TRP A 403 -3.48 28.47 -12.51
C TRP A 403 -2.10 28.05 -11.95
N ALA A 404 -1.43 27.06 -12.55
CA ALA A 404 -0.09 26.61 -12.13
C ALA A 404 1.04 27.62 -12.45
N GLU A 405 0.88 28.46 -13.47
CA GLU A 405 1.79 29.55 -13.80
C GLU A 405 1.53 30.83 -12.96
N ALA A 406 0.34 30.99 -12.36
CA ALA A 406 -0.01 32.15 -11.54
C ALA A 406 0.28 31.98 -10.03
N TYR A 407 0.63 30.77 -9.58
CA TYR A 407 0.88 30.46 -8.17
C TYR A 407 2.26 29.83 -7.90
N ASN A 408 3.22 30.01 -8.82
CA ASN A 408 4.66 29.78 -8.57
C ASN A 408 5.39 31.11 -8.42
#